data_AF-A0A6S7G3G7-F1
#
_entry.id   AF-A0A6S7G3G7-F1
#
_cell.length_a   1.000
_cell.length_b   1.000
_cell.length_c   1.000
_cell.angle_alpha   90.00
_cell.angle_beta   90.00
_cell.angle_gamma   90.00
#
_symmetry.space_group_name_H-M   'P 1'
#
loop_
_entity.id
_entity.type
_entity.pdbx_description
1 polymer ?
#
loop_
_entity_poly.entity_id
_entity_poly.type
_entity_poly.pdbx_seq_one_letter_code
_entity_poly.pdbx_strand_id
1 'polypeptide(L)'
;MPYLSNRTQRVVINGSHSMDFPLLHGVPQGSYLGPLLFILYSSKLFDVIKNHLPDAHAYVDDTQLYISFKPDSTACELEAVTALQNCIADIKTWMTVDKLKLNEDKTEFLIIGSRTQLEKIKITELRIGQVMVLSVSNARNLGSWFDNILKLLTDGKQNRRILVPFCGKSLDLLWLVKQGHTVIGIEIIQKAIDDFFKENNIAHVKNTIDGNGHCYMAFDGKLKIFDCDYFKFNSSLAGGKVDAIWDCNALGAISPHYWAEYLHISLEILDVRHGRILLQACLYDQDEFPGPPYSVPKEELSRLLGDSYELELLNRKPAEELRARFGLSWVYETLTSIKNKS
;
A
#
# COMPACT_ATOMS: atom_id res chain seq x y z
N MET A 1 -9.66 -38.34 -9.43
CA MET A 1 -8.95 -37.81 -8.26
C MET A 1 -9.97 -37.40 -7.20
N PRO A 2 -9.91 -37.97 -5.97
CA PRO A 2 -10.88 -37.70 -4.89
C PRO A 2 -10.74 -36.31 -4.24
N TYR A 3 -9.85 -35.45 -4.75
CA TYR A 3 -9.55 -34.15 -4.14
C TYR A 3 -10.76 -33.19 -4.11
N LEU A 4 -11.66 -33.26 -5.11
CA LEU A 4 -12.87 -32.42 -5.18
C LEU A 4 -14.17 -33.17 -4.84
N SER A 5 -14.16 -34.50 -4.81
CA SER A 5 -15.37 -35.33 -4.66
C SER A 5 -15.45 -36.00 -3.28
N ASN A 6 -16.66 -36.38 -2.86
CA ASN A 6 -16.94 -37.11 -1.61
C ASN A 6 -16.40 -36.43 -0.34
N ARG A 7 -16.36 -35.11 -0.31
CA ARG A 7 -15.98 -34.34 0.88
C ARG A 7 -17.19 -34.08 1.75
N THR A 8 -16.97 -34.01 3.06
CA THR A 8 -17.97 -33.61 4.04
C THR A 8 -17.39 -32.55 4.98
N GLN A 9 -18.25 -31.78 5.61
CA GLN A 9 -17.91 -30.83 6.68
C GLN A 9 -18.87 -31.04 7.85
N ARG A 10 -18.43 -30.70 9.06
CA ARG A 10 -19.25 -30.70 10.28
C ARG A 10 -18.83 -29.57 11.20
N VAL A 11 -19.72 -29.14 12.07
CA VAL A 11 -19.47 -28.08 13.04
C VAL A 11 -19.17 -28.71 14.40
N VAL A 12 -18.21 -28.15 15.14
CA VAL A 12 -17.87 -28.56 16.51
C VAL A 12 -18.02 -27.36 17.45
N ILE A 13 -18.88 -27.49 18.46
CA ILE A 13 -19.09 -26.46 19.49
C ILE A 13 -19.00 -27.14 20.85
N ASN A 14 -18.10 -26.68 21.71
CA ASN A 14 -17.90 -27.22 23.06
C ASN A 14 -17.78 -28.77 23.11
N GLY A 15 -17.07 -29.35 22.13
CA GLY A 15 -16.89 -30.80 22.01
C GLY A 15 -18.09 -31.58 21.46
N SER A 16 -19.21 -30.92 21.19
CA SER A 16 -20.37 -31.52 20.51
C SER A 16 -20.22 -31.41 19.00
N HIS A 17 -20.49 -32.51 18.29
CA HIS A 17 -20.37 -32.60 16.84
C HIS A 17 -21.75 -32.55 16.17
N SER A 18 -21.87 -31.79 15.08
CA SER A 18 -23.01 -31.93 14.16
C SER A 18 -22.93 -33.23 13.35
N MET A 19 -24.01 -33.58 12.66
CA MET A 19 -23.93 -34.56 11.58
C MET A 19 -23.04 -34.06 10.43
N ASP A 20 -22.50 -35.01 9.66
CA ASP A 20 -21.71 -34.71 8.48
C ASP A 20 -22.60 -34.12 7.37
N PHE A 21 -22.12 -33.04 6.75
CA PHE A 21 -22.77 -32.36 5.64
C PHE A 21 -21.92 -32.47 4.37
N PRO A 22 -22.46 -32.94 3.23
CA PRO A 22 -21.71 -33.03 1.98
C PRO A 22 -21.19 -31.66 1.51
N LEU A 23 -19.88 -31.57 1.25
CA LEU A 23 -19.23 -30.37 0.74
C LEU A 23 -19.03 -30.49 -0.79
N LEU A 24 -20.05 -30.03 -1.52
CA LEU A 24 -20.12 -30.15 -2.98
C LEU A 24 -19.22 -29.17 -3.74
N HIS A 25 -18.83 -28.05 -3.12
CA HIS A 25 -18.09 -26.96 -3.76
C HIS A 25 -16.94 -26.45 -2.89
N GLY A 26 -16.00 -25.72 -3.49
CA GLY A 26 -14.84 -25.13 -2.80
C GLY A 26 -13.63 -26.07 -2.72
N VAL A 27 -12.53 -25.62 -2.12
CA VAL A 27 -11.28 -26.38 -1.95
C VAL A 27 -10.91 -26.42 -0.46
N PRO A 28 -10.19 -27.44 0.02
CA PRO A 28 -9.75 -27.46 1.42
C PRO A 28 -8.81 -26.28 1.71
N GLN A 29 -9.08 -25.52 2.77
CA GLN A 29 -8.23 -24.42 3.21
C GLN A 29 -6.84 -24.96 3.61
N GLY A 30 -5.77 -24.26 3.21
CA GLY A 30 -4.39 -24.69 3.47
C GLY A 30 -3.89 -25.84 2.58
N SER A 31 -4.67 -26.26 1.58
CA SER A 31 -4.23 -27.28 0.64
C SER A 31 -3.33 -26.71 -0.47
N TYR A 32 -2.40 -27.54 -0.95
CA TYR A 32 -1.43 -27.17 -1.97
C TYR A 32 -2.08 -26.76 -3.31
N LEU A 33 -3.16 -27.44 -3.71
CA LEU A 33 -3.86 -27.17 -4.97
C LEU A 33 -4.91 -26.05 -4.84
N GLY A 34 -5.27 -25.64 -3.62
CA GLY A 34 -6.32 -24.66 -3.38
C GLY A 34 -6.07 -23.33 -4.10
N PRO A 35 -4.89 -22.71 -3.95
CA PRO A 35 -4.55 -21.46 -4.65
C PRO A 35 -4.60 -21.58 -6.17
N LEU A 36 -4.06 -22.66 -6.74
CA LEU A 36 -4.05 -22.88 -8.20
C LEU A 36 -5.48 -23.01 -8.76
N LEU A 37 -6.32 -23.79 -8.08
CA LEU A 37 -7.71 -23.99 -8.49
C LEU A 37 -8.54 -22.72 -8.33
N PHE A 38 -8.26 -21.91 -7.30
CA PHE A 38 -8.88 -20.61 -7.13
C PHE A 38 -8.52 -19.66 -8.28
N ILE A 39 -7.24 -19.59 -8.68
CA ILE A 39 -6.79 -18.78 -9.81
C ILE A 39 -7.50 -19.21 -11.11
N LEU A 40 -7.57 -20.52 -11.38
CA LEU A 40 -8.28 -21.03 -12.57
C LEU A 40 -9.76 -20.67 -12.53
N TYR A 41 -10.39 -20.80 -11.37
CA TYR A 41 -11.80 -20.47 -11.19
C TYR A 41 -12.07 -18.96 -11.33
N SER A 42 -11.26 -18.10 -10.73
CA SER A 42 -11.41 -16.64 -10.80
C SER A 42 -10.96 -16.04 -12.13
N SER A 43 -10.19 -16.77 -12.96
CA SER A 43 -9.72 -16.28 -14.27
C SER A 43 -10.85 -15.89 -15.24
N LYS A 44 -12.05 -16.49 -15.12
CA LYS A 44 -13.24 -16.09 -15.90
C LYS A 44 -13.64 -14.63 -15.69
N LEU A 45 -13.24 -14.02 -14.58
CA LEU A 45 -13.44 -12.61 -14.30
C LEU A 45 -12.88 -11.73 -15.43
N PHE A 46 -11.71 -12.09 -15.98
CA PHE A 46 -11.08 -11.34 -17.07
C PHE A 46 -11.87 -11.45 -18.38
N ASP A 47 -12.61 -12.54 -18.60
CA ASP A 47 -13.50 -12.68 -19.75
C ASP A 47 -14.71 -11.75 -19.68
N VAL A 48 -15.15 -11.40 -18.48
CA VAL A 48 -16.19 -10.39 -18.27
C VAL A 48 -15.60 -9.00 -18.52
N ILE A 49 -14.47 -8.70 -17.87
CA ILE A 49 -13.87 -7.35 -17.90
C ILE A 49 -13.46 -6.92 -19.32
N LYS A 50 -12.88 -7.82 -20.12
CA LYS A 50 -12.41 -7.52 -21.49
C LYS A 50 -13.50 -7.02 -22.43
N ASN A 51 -14.78 -7.24 -22.10
CA ASN A 51 -15.91 -6.74 -22.90
C ASN A 51 -16.22 -5.26 -22.64
N HIS A 52 -15.64 -4.67 -21.59
CA HIS A 52 -15.93 -3.29 -21.18
C HIS A 52 -14.69 -2.41 -21.06
N LEU A 53 -13.60 -2.94 -20.52
CA LEU A 53 -12.42 -2.17 -20.15
C LEU A 53 -11.18 -2.67 -20.91
N PRO A 54 -10.25 -1.76 -21.28
CA PRO A 54 -9.06 -2.13 -22.04
C PRO A 54 -8.08 -2.98 -21.21
N ASP A 55 -7.98 -2.70 -19.91
CA ASP A 55 -7.03 -3.34 -18.99
C ASP A 55 -7.67 -3.59 -17.63
N ALA A 56 -7.25 -4.66 -16.96
CA ALA A 56 -7.59 -4.93 -15.56
C ALA A 56 -6.50 -5.74 -14.87
N HIS A 57 -6.34 -5.51 -13.57
CA HIS A 57 -5.40 -6.25 -12.74
C HIS A 57 -6.19 -6.92 -11.61
N ALA A 58 -5.96 -8.22 -11.40
CA ALA A 58 -6.48 -8.91 -10.23
C ALA A 58 -5.33 -9.59 -9.49
N TYR A 59 -5.38 -9.57 -8.17
CA TYR A 59 -4.44 -10.22 -7.29
C TYR A 59 -5.21 -10.95 -6.20
N VAL A 60 -5.16 -12.28 -6.23
CA VAL A 60 -5.93 -13.15 -5.32
C VAL A 60 -7.40 -12.72 -5.27
N ASP A 61 -7.89 -12.25 -4.12
CA ASP A 61 -9.27 -11.84 -3.85
C ASP A 61 -9.54 -10.36 -4.18
N ASP A 62 -8.50 -9.56 -4.43
CA ASP A 62 -8.62 -8.16 -4.83
C ASP A 62 -8.65 -8.01 -6.35
N THR A 63 -9.63 -7.25 -6.86
CA THR A 63 -9.76 -6.93 -8.28
C THR A 63 -9.74 -5.43 -8.49
N GLN A 64 -8.96 -4.98 -9.47
CA GLN A 64 -8.79 -3.57 -9.81
C GLN A 64 -9.17 -3.33 -11.25
N LEU A 65 -10.05 -2.34 -11.43
CA LEU A 65 -10.58 -1.93 -12.72
C LEU A 65 -10.08 -0.52 -13.01
N TYR A 66 -9.58 -0.29 -14.22
CA TYR A 66 -9.04 1.00 -14.62
C TYR A 66 -9.64 1.41 -15.96
N ILE A 67 -9.89 2.71 -16.10
CA ILE A 67 -10.22 3.33 -17.38
C ILE A 67 -9.53 4.68 -17.46
N SER A 68 -8.89 4.96 -18.58
CA SER A 68 -8.28 6.26 -18.86
C SER A 68 -9.20 7.07 -19.77
N PHE A 69 -9.41 8.34 -19.43
CA PHE A 69 -10.17 9.27 -20.27
C PHE A 69 -9.56 10.67 -20.19
N LYS A 70 -9.91 11.54 -21.14
CA LYS A 70 -9.53 12.96 -21.11
C LYS A 70 -10.68 13.79 -20.53
N PRO A 71 -10.46 14.64 -19.51
CA PRO A 71 -11.49 15.50 -18.94
C PRO A 71 -11.69 16.76 -19.79
N ASP A 72 -11.81 16.58 -21.12
CA ASP A 72 -12.01 17.68 -22.08
C ASP A 72 -13.49 18.03 -22.23
N SER A 73 -14.39 17.09 -21.88
CA SER A 73 -15.84 17.29 -21.86
C SER A 73 -16.53 16.39 -20.84
N THR A 74 -17.72 16.80 -20.39
CA THR A 74 -18.59 15.99 -19.52
C THR A 74 -19.07 14.70 -20.19
N ALA A 75 -19.08 14.63 -21.53
CA ALA A 75 -19.46 13.42 -22.25
C ALA A 75 -18.43 12.30 -22.06
N CYS A 76 -17.13 12.61 -22.22
CA CYS A 76 -16.04 11.64 -22.01
C CYS A 76 -16.02 11.10 -20.56
N GLU A 77 -16.31 11.98 -19.62
CA GLU A 77 -16.43 11.66 -18.21
C GLU A 77 -17.58 10.68 -17.93
N LEU A 78 -18.76 10.96 -18.48
CA LEU A 78 -19.95 10.10 -18.37
C LEU A 78 -19.74 8.75 -19.05
N GLU A 79 -19.08 8.72 -20.21
CA GLU A 79 -18.73 7.48 -20.92
C GLU A 79 -17.84 6.57 -20.06
N ALA A 80 -16.80 7.15 -19.43
CA ALA A 80 -15.89 6.40 -18.57
C ALA A 80 -16.61 5.79 -17.34
N VAL A 81 -17.46 6.59 -16.66
CA VAL A 81 -18.26 6.10 -15.54
C VAL A 81 -19.24 5.03 -15.98
N THR A 82 -19.92 5.23 -17.10
CA THR A 82 -20.89 4.27 -17.63
C THR A 82 -20.21 2.94 -17.96
N ALA A 83 -19.04 2.96 -18.60
CA ALA A 83 -18.26 1.76 -18.89
C ALA A 83 -17.86 1.01 -17.62
N LEU A 84 -17.36 1.72 -16.59
CA LEU A 84 -17.02 1.11 -15.29
C LEU A 84 -18.25 0.50 -14.60
N GLN A 85 -19.35 1.23 -14.52
CA GLN A 85 -20.57 0.75 -13.85
C GLN A 85 -21.16 -0.48 -14.55
N ASN A 86 -21.17 -0.49 -15.88
CA ASN A 86 -21.62 -1.65 -16.66
C ASN A 86 -20.71 -2.85 -16.44
N CYS A 87 -19.39 -2.64 -16.46
CA CYS A 87 -18.41 -3.69 -16.16
C CYS A 87 -18.65 -4.30 -14.76
N ILE A 88 -18.81 -3.45 -13.74
CA ILE A 88 -19.04 -3.90 -12.36
C ILE A 88 -20.38 -4.64 -12.23
N ALA A 89 -21.43 -4.22 -12.95
CA ALA A 89 -22.72 -4.89 -12.97
C ALA A 89 -22.62 -6.32 -13.55
N ASP A 90 -21.86 -6.49 -14.65
CA ASP A 90 -21.66 -7.78 -15.27
C ASP A 90 -20.75 -8.68 -14.43
N ILE A 91 -19.71 -8.11 -13.78
CA ILE A 91 -18.90 -8.81 -12.77
C ILE A 91 -19.78 -9.30 -11.62
N LYS A 92 -20.66 -8.45 -11.07
CA LYS A 92 -21.55 -8.82 -9.98
C LYS A 92 -22.50 -9.96 -10.38
N THR A 93 -23.01 -9.92 -11.61
CA THR A 93 -23.86 -10.96 -12.18
C THR A 93 -23.09 -12.28 -12.28
N TRP A 94 -21.90 -12.26 -12.88
CA TRP A 94 -21.02 -13.42 -12.98
C TRP A 94 -20.68 -14.01 -11.60
N MET A 95 -20.22 -13.18 -10.66
CA MET A 95 -19.89 -13.60 -9.30
C MET A 95 -21.10 -14.30 -8.65
N THR A 96 -22.30 -13.73 -8.77
CA THR A 96 -23.52 -14.31 -8.20
C THR A 96 -23.84 -15.70 -8.78
N VAL A 97 -23.71 -15.85 -10.10
CA VAL A 97 -23.94 -17.13 -10.80
C VAL A 97 -22.91 -18.18 -10.37
N ASP A 98 -21.64 -17.81 -10.33
CA ASP A 98 -20.54 -18.72 -9.98
C ASP A 98 -20.39 -18.94 -8.45
N LYS A 99 -21.24 -18.34 -7.60
CA LYS A 99 -21.25 -18.47 -6.11
C LYS A 99 -20.19 -17.66 -5.35
N LEU A 100 -19.74 -16.56 -5.92
CA LEU A 100 -18.97 -15.50 -5.26
C LEU A 100 -19.87 -14.33 -4.84
N LYS A 101 -19.35 -13.47 -3.95
CA LYS A 101 -20.02 -12.23 -3.54
C LYS A 101 -19.07 -11.05 -3.73
N LEU A 102 -19.49 -10.07 -4.53
CA LEU A 102 -18.82 -8.77 -4.59
C LEU A 102 -19.00 -8.04 -3.25
N ASN A 103 -17.92 -7.50 -2.69
CA ASN A 103 -17.98 -6.73 -1.46
C ASN A 103 -18.15 -5.24 -1.76
N GLU A 104 -19.39 -4.84 -1.98
CA GLU A 104 -19.75 -3.46 -2.34
C GLU A 104 -19.30 -2.46 -1.26
N ASP A 105 -19.44 -2.82 0.02
CA ASP A 105 -19.09 -1.97 1.16
C ASP A 105 -17.57 -1.73 1.30
N LYS A 106 -16.75 -2.64 0.76
CA LYS A 106 -15.28 -2.50 0.74
C LYS A 106 -14.75 -1.95 -0.59
N THR A 107 -15.60 -1.72 -1.58
CA THR A 107 -15.13 -1.23 -2.88
C THR A 107 -14.81 0.26 -2.78
N GLU A 108 -13.57 0.64 -3.12
CA GLU A 108 -13.11 2.02 -3.15
C GLU A 108 -13.07 2.54 -4.60
N PHE A 109 -13.40 3.82 -4.79
CA PHE A 109 -13.33 4.50 -6.09
C PHE A 109 -12.31 5.65 -6.01
N LEU A 110 -11.30 5.65 -6.86
CA LEU A 110 -10.22 6.64 -6.88
C LEU A 110 -10.12 7.28 -8.26
N ILE A 111 -9.94 8.61 -8.29
CA ILE A 111 -9.68 9.37 -9.51
C ILE A 111 -8.24 9.86 -9.48
N ILE A 112 -7.47 9.49 -10.51
CA ILE A 112 -6.05 9.79 -10.62
C ILE A 112 -5.81 10.73 -11.79
N GLY A 113 -5.03 11.79 -11.57
CA GLY A 113 -4.66 12.72 -12.63
C GLY A 113 -3.82 13.88 -12.13
N SER A 114 -3.30 14.69 -13.05
CA SER A 114 -2.63 15.95 -12.70
C SER A 114 -3.62 16.97 -12.12
N ARG A 115 -3.15 17.94 -11.34
CA ARG A 115 -4.01 18.96 -10.72
C ARG A 115 -4.92 19.66 -11.73
N THR A 116 -4.36 20.07 -12.87
CA THR A 116 -5.10 20.78 -13.93
C THR A 116 -6.15 19.91 -14.63
N GLN A 117 -6.00 18.59 -14.58
CA GLN A 117 -7.00 17.64 -15.07
C GLN A 117 -8.07 17.39 -14.02
N LEU A 118 -7.69 17.17 -12.76
CA LEU A 118 -8.61 16.94 -11.66
C LEU A 118 -9.54 18.16 -11.41
N GLU A 119 -9.04 19.38 -11.61
CA GLU A 119 -9.85 20.62 -11.52
C GLU A 119 -10.98 20.68 -12.57
N LYS A 120 -10.89 19.89 -13.64
CA LYS A 120 -11.92 19.81 -14.70
C LYS A 120 -12.94 18.70 -14.45
N ILE A 121 -12.63 17.76 -13.56
CA ILE A 121 -13.46 16.59 -13.27
C ILE A 121 -14.58 16.99 -12.30
N LYS A 122 -15.78 16.48 -12.57
CA LYS A 122 -16.98 16.68 -11.75
C LYS A 122 -17.50 15.39 -11.12
N ILE A 123 -17.03 14.22 -11.55
CA ILE A 123 -17.35 12.94 -10.90
C ILE A 123 -16.86 12.97 -9.46
N THR A 124 -17.77 12.68 -8.55
CA THR A 124 -17.49 12.47 -7.13
C THR A 124 -17.94 11.11 -6.63
N GLU A 125 -18.59 10.31 -7.48
CA GLU A 125 -19.23 9.07 -7.07
C GLU A 125 -19.41 8.09 -8.23
N LEU A 126 -19.49 6.81 -7.86
CA LEU A 126 -19.77 5.70 -8.76
C LEU A 126 -20.86 4.82 -8.16
N ARG A 127 -21.84 4.42 -8.97
CA ARG A 127 -22.92 3.55 -8.54
C ARG A 127 -22.57 2.08 -8.77
N ILE A 128 -22.54 1.31 -7.69
CA ILE A 128 -22.34 -0.14 -7.71
C ILE A 128 -23.64 -0.81 -7.26
N GLY A 129 -24.46 -1.24 -8.23
CA GLY A 129 -25.78 -1.79 -7.95
C GLY A 129 -26.70 -0.80 -7.22
N GLN A 130 -26.91 -1.03 -5.92
CA GLN A 130 -27.71 -0.17 -5.04
C GLN A 130 -26.84 0.73 -4.13
N VAL A 131 -25.53 0.52 -4.11
CA VAL A 131 -24.58 1.27 -3.29
C VAL A 131 -24.00 2.42 -4.08
N MET A 132 -23.88 3.58 -3.44
CA MET A 132 -23.16 4.74 -3.96
C MET A 132 -21.78 4.78 -3.31
N VAL A 133 -20.73 4.66 -4.13
CA VAL A 133 -19.34 4.72 -3.68
C VAL A 133 -18.79 6.11 -4.00
N LEU A 134 -18.52 6.89 -2.97
CA LEU A 134 -17.90 8.20 -3.12
C LEU A 134 -16.43 8.07 -3.51
N SER A 135 -15.93 9.01 -4.30
CA SER A 135 -14.52 9.07 -4.65
C SER A 135 -13.70 9.30 -3.37
N VAL A 136 -12.81 8.37 -3.07
CA VAL A 136 -11.83 8.54 -2.01
C VAL A 136 -10.62 9.28 -2.55
N SER A 137 -9.94 9.97 -1.65
CA SER A 137 -8.77 10.76 -1.99
C SER A 137 -7.49 9.90 -1.93
N ASN A 138 -7.56 8.74 -1.30
CA ASN A 138 -6.49 7.75 -1.20
C ASN A 138 -7.12 6.37 -1.07
N ALA A 139 -6.51 5.37 -1.70
CA ALA A 139 -6.89 3.97 -1.59
C ALA A 139 -5.63 3.11 -1.38
N ARG A 140 -5.75 2.00 -0.65
CA ARG A 140 -4.64 1.05 -0.49
C ARG A 140 -4.79 -0.07 -1.50
N ASN A 141 -3.70 -0.39 -2.17
CA ASN A 141 -3.64 -1.41 -3.20
C ASN A 141 -2.35 -2.22 -2.98
N LEU A 142 -2.52 -3.50 -2.65
CA LEU A 142 -1.41 -4.45 -2.42
C LEU A 142 -0.36 -3.95 -1.41
N GLY A 143 -0.82 -3.23 -0.38
CA GLY A 143 0.05 -2.66 0.65
C GLY A 143 0.47 -1.22 0.40
N SER A 144 0.41 -0.74 -0.85
CA SER A 144 0.81 0.61 -1.29
C SER A 144 -0.37 1.56 -1.40
N TRP A 145 -0.14 2.87 -1.21
CA TRP A 145 -1.19 3.86 -1.37
C TRP A 145 -1.21 4.47 -2.77
N PHE A 146 -2.40 4.58 -3.35
CA PHE A 146 -2.61 5.25 -4.62
C PHE A 146 -3.24 6.65 -4.39
N ASP A 147 -2.47 7.67 -4.83
CA ASP A 147 -2.82 9.01 -5.34
C ASP A 147 -3.47 10.15 -4.52
N ASN A 148 -3.25 10.22 -3.22
CA ASN A 148 -2.93 11.53 -2.60
C ASN A 148 -1.61 11.55 -1.85
N ILE A 149 -1.06 10.38 -1.53
CA ILE A 149 0.19 10.29 -0.78
C ILE A 149 1.35 10.90 -1.55
N LEU A 150 1.46 10.70 -2.88
CA LEU A 150 2.50 11.39 -3.65
C LEU A 150 2.38 12.90 -3.55
N LYS A 151 1.16 13.42 -3.73
CA LYS A 151 0.89 14.85 -3.70
C LYS A 151 1.20 15.42 -2.33
N LEU A 152 0.83 14.72 -1.26
CA LEU A 152 1.14 15.10 0.12
C LEU A 152 2.65 15.04 0.38
N LEU A 153 3.32 13.98 -0.07
CA LEU A 153 4.75 13.74 0.13
C LEU A 153 5.62 14.79 -0.58
N THR A 154 5.23 15.17 -1.78
CA THR A 154 6.03 16.01 -2.70
C THR A 154 5.54 17.45 -2.81
N ASP A 155 4.41 17.76 -2.16
CA ASP A 155 3.58 18.96 -2.39
C ASP A 155 3.21 19.14 -3.87
N GLY A 156 2.98 18.03 -4.57
CA GLY A 156 2.64 17.97 -6.00
C GLY A 156 3.77 18.36 -6.96
N LYS A 157 5.01 18.51 -6.48
CA LYS A 157 6.16 18.86 -7.32
C LYS A 157 6.86 17.62 -7.84
N GLN A 158 7.38 17.69 -9.06
CA GLN A 158 8.16 16.61 -9.69
C GLN A 158 9.65 16.66 -9.32
N ASN A 159 10.41 15.63 -9.71
CA ASN A 159 11.87 15.56 -9.57
C ASN A 159 12.41 15.70 -8.14
N ARG A 160 11.57 15.41 -7.14
CA ARG A 160 11.98 15.32 -5.73
C ARG A 160 12.96 14.19 -5.45
N ARG A 161 13.79 14.37 -4.43
CA ARG A 161 14.60 13.33 -3.79
C ARG A 161 13.85 12.79 -2.57
N ILE A 162 13.53 11.51 -2.59
CA ILE A 162 12.68 10.87 -1.59
C ILE A 162 13.44 9.75 -0.91
N LEU A 163 13.52 9.80 0.41
CA LEU A 163 14.09 8.73 1.23
C LEU A 163 12.99 7.77 1.69
N VAL A 164 13.26 6.47 1.61
CA VAL A 164 12.40 5.38 2.10
C VAL A 164 13.23 4.55 3.09
N PRO A 165 13.13 4.82 4.39
CA PRO A 165 13.86 4.09 5.42
C PRO A 165 13.27 2.68 5.62
N PHE A 166 14.12 1.69 5.92
CA PHE A 166 13.71 0.28 6.14
C PHE A 166 12.86 -0.25 4.97
N CYS A 167 13.30 0.02 3.74
CA CYS A 167 12.46 -0.12 2.55
C CYS A 167 12.14 -1.57 2.19
N GLY A 168 12.88 -2.55 2.71
CA GLY A 168 12.72 -3.97 2.39
C GLY A 168 12.69 -4.19 0.89
N LYS A 169 11.56 -4.74 0.43
CA LYS A 169 11.24 -4.92 -0.99
C LYS A 169 9.99 -4.15 -1.42
N SER A 170 9.74 -2.99 -0.80
CA SER A 170 8.53 -2.20 -1.06
C SER A 170 8.42 -1.79 -2.53
N LEU A 171 7.25 -2.02 -3.13
CA LEU A 171 6.92 -1.56 -4.48
C LEU A 171 6.75 -0.04 -4.56
N ASP A 172 6.64 0.65 -3.42
CA ASP A 172 6.62 2.12 -3.35
C ASP A 172 7.88 2.70 -3.99
N LEU A 173 9.03 2.02 -3.86
CA LEU A 173 10.29 2.44 -4.50
C LEU A 173 10.12 2.59 -6.01
N LEU A 174 9.52 1.59 -6.67
CA LEU A 174 9.32 1.59 -8.12
C LEU A 174 8.26 2.57 -8.55
N TRP A 175 7.19 2.66 -7.78
CA TRP A 175 6.13 3.61 -8.06
C TRP A 175 6.68 5.04 -8.00
N LEU A 176 7.41 5.43 -6.95
CA LEU A 176 8.02 6.74 -6.82
C LEU A 176 9.00 7.06 -7.96
N VAL A 177 9.83 6.09 -8.39
CA VAL A 177 10.71 6.24 -9.55
C VAL A 177 9.92 6.48 -10.84
N LYS A 178 8.83 5.71 -11.07
CA LYS A 178 7.94 5.87 -12.24
C LYS A 178 7.27 7.25 -12.28
N GLN A 179 7.07 7.89 -11.13
CA GLN A 179 6.58 9.27 -11.06
C GLN A 179 7.68 10.34 -11.35
N GLY A 180 8.90 9.91 -11.69
CA GLY A 180 10.01 10.78 -12.09
C GLY A 180 10.94 11.22 -10.94
N HIS A 181 10.71 10.76 -9.73
CA HIS A 181 11.50 11.11 -8.55
C HIS A 181 12.83 10.34 -8.48
N THR A 182 13.77 10.91 -7.73
CA THR A 182 14.98 10.18 -7.31
C THR A 182 14.69 9.56 -5.95
N VAL A 183 14.80 8.24 -5.85
CA VAL A 183 14.42 7.46 -4.68
C VAL A 183 15.65 6.83 -4.04
N ILE A 184 15.75 7.00 -2.73
CA ILE A 184 16.83 6.50 -1.88
C ILE A 184 16.19 5.55 -0.88
N GLY A 185 16.42 4.25 -1.02
CA GLY A 185 16.05 3.23 -0.03
C GLY A 185 17.21 2.94 0.92
N ILE A 186 16.90 2.63 2.17
CA ILE A 186 17.86 2.06 3.13
C ILE A 186 17.29 0.72 3.60
N GLU A 187 18.09 -0.34 3.53
CA GLU A 187 17.72 -1.67 3.97
C GLU A 187 18.98 -2.39 4.44
N ILE A 188 18.89 -3.19 5.52
CA ILE A 188 20.04 -3.93 6.05
C ILE A 188 19.99 -5.42 5.70
N ILE A 189 18.81 -5.91 5.33
CA ILE A 189 18.58 -7.30 4.95
C ILE A 189 18.88 -7.46 3.45
N GLN A 190 20.12 -7.85 3.15
CA GLN A 190 20.58 -8.10 1.77
C GLN A 190 19.65 -8.99 0.96
N LYS A 191 19.07 -10.03 1.57
CA LYS A 191 18.08 -10.90 0.91
C LYS A 191 16.87 -10.12 0.38
N ALA A 192 16.38 -9.13 1.13
CA ALA A 192 15.23 -8.33 0.71
C ALA A 192 15.57 -7.45 -0.51
N ILE A 193 16.79 -6.90 -0.54
CA ILE A 193 17.32 -6.13 -1.67
C ILE A 193 17.45 -7.03 -2.91
N ASP A 194 18.07 -8.20 -2.75
CA ASP A 194 18.25 -9.16 -3.84
C ASP A 194 16.90 -9.66 -4.40
N ASP A 195 15.96 -10.01 -3.50
CA ASP A 195 14.59 -10.39 -3.88
C ASP A 195 13.86 -9.24 -4.58
N PHE A 196 14.01 -8.00 -4.13
CA PHE A 196 13.41 -6.84 -4.77
C PHE A 196 13.84 -6.69 -6.23
N PHE A 197 15.15 -6.72 -6.51
CA PHE A 197 15.64 -6.60 -7.88
C PHE A 197 15.26 -7.82 -8.73
N LYS A 198 15.29 -9.02 -8.15
CA LYS A 198 14.95 -10.27 -8.85
C LYS A 198 13.46 -10.38 -9.17
N GLU A 199 12.59 -10.19 -8.19
CA GLU A 199 11.13 -10.31 -8.32
C GLU A 199 10.56 -9.29 -9.31
N ASN A 200 11.18 -8.10 -9.39
CA ASN A 200 10.76 -7.04 -10.29
C ASN A 200 11.52 -7.03 -11.63
N ASN A 201 12.46 -7.96 -11.83
CA ASN A 201 13.27 -8.11 -13.05
C ASN A 201 14.04 -6.81 -13.43
N ILE A 202 14.73 -6.22 -12.45
CA ILE A 202 15.41 -4.93 -12.57
C ILE A 202 16.93 -5.14 -12.64
N ALA A 203 17.52 -4.72 -13.75
CA ALA A 203 18.97 -4.60 -13.87
C ALA A 203 19.51 -3.50 -12.94
N HIS A 204 20.59 -3.81 -12.22
CA HIS A 204 21.18 -2.89 -11.26
C HIS A 204 22.71 -3.03 -11.24
N VAL A 205 23.37 -1.99 -10.74
CA VAL A 205 24.80 -1.95 -10.48
C VAL A 205 25.02 -1.90 -8.97
N LYS A 206 25.87 -2.79 -8.45
CA LYS A 206 26.26 -2.82 -7.05
C LYS A 206 27.63 -2.14 -6.89
N ASN A 207 27.68 -1.08 -6.10
CA ASN A 207 28.91 -0.37 -5.75
C ASN A 207 29.20 -0.51 -4.25
N THR A 208 30.47 -0.62 -3.89
CA THR A 208 30.90 -0.54 -2.49
C THR A 208 30.87 0.90 -2.01
N ILE A 209 30.48 1.11 -0.76
CA ILE A 209 30.56 2.40 -0.07
C ILE A 209 31.60 2.27 1.03
N ASP A 210 32.58 3.17 1.08
CA ASP A 210 33.66 3.14 2.07
C ASP A 210 33.11 3.00 3.50
N GLY A 211 33.38 1.84 4.12
CA GLY A 211 33.02 1.53 5.51
C GLY A 211 31.53 1.36 5.81
N ASN A 212 30.63 1.52 4.83
CA ASN A 212 29.18 1.61 5.04
C ASN A 212 28.34 0.66 4.16
N GLY A 213 28.93 -0.47 3.74
CA GLY A 213 28.21 -1.51 2.99
C GLY A 213 28.17 -1.25 1.48
N HIS A 214 27.00 -1.39 0.86
CA HIS A 214 26.85 -1.32 -0.60
C HIS A 214 25.72 -0.39 -1.04
N CYS A 215 25.86 0.20 -2.22
CA CYS A 215 24.80 0.93 -2.92
C CYS A 215 24.42 0.18 -4.18
N TYR A 216 23.14 -0.17 -4.29
CA TYR A 216 22.55 -0.77 -5.47
C TYR A 216 21.83 0.32 -6.26
N MET A 217 22.21 0.50 -7.53
CA MET A 217 21.68 1.56 -8.37
C MET A 217 20.97 1.00 -9.59
N ALA A 218 19.81 1.57 -9.92
CA ALA A 218 19.04 1.26 -11.11
C ALA A 218 18.43 2.54 -11.72
N PHE A 219 17.87 2.42 -12.93
CA PHE A 219 17.18 3.50 -13.63
C PHE A 219 18.04 4.76 -13.78
N ASP A 220 19.29 4.60 -14.23
CA ASP A 220 20.24 5.71 -14.41
C ASP A 220 20.45 6.53 -13.11
N GLY A 221 20.53 5.84 -11.98
CA GLY A 221 20.74 6.44 -10.67
C GLY A 221 19.50 7.08 -10.05
N LYS A 222 18.33 6.98 -10.69
CA LYS A 222 17.04 7.40 -10.10
C LYS A 222 16.62 6.52 -8.93
N LEU A 223 17.05 5.26 -8.88
CA LEU A 223 16.89 4.40 -7.71
C LEU A 223 18.25 4.08 -7.11
N LYS A 224 18.39 4.30 -5.80
CA LYS A 224 19.54 3.89 -5.00
C LYS A 224 19.03 3.14 -3.77
N ILE A 225 19.48 1.92 -3.52
CA ILE A 225 19.19 1.17 -2.30
C ILE A 225 20.50 0.93 -1.56
N PHE A 226 20.59 1.46 -0.35
CA PHE A 226 21.76 1.35 0.51
C PHE A 226 21.61 0.16 1.46
N ASP A 227 22.48 -0.83 1.26
CA ASP A 227 22.70 -1.98 2.13
C ASP A 227 23.55 -1.53 3.33
N CYS A 228 22.91 -0.92 4.33
CA CYS A 228 23.60 -0.33 5.47
C CYS A 228 22.73 -0.16 6.71
N ASP A 229 23.40 0.13 7.82
CA ASP A 229 22.77 0.52 9.08
C ASP A 229 22.21 1.94 8.96
N TYR A 230 20.89 2.08 9.14
CA TYR A 230 20.19 3.37 9.10
C TYR A 230 20.80 4.38 10.09
N PHE A 231 21.25 3.92 11.27
CA PHE A 231 21.80 4.80 12.31
C PHE A 231 23.19 5.37 11.96
N LYS A 232 23.82 4.85 10.90
CA LYS A 232 25.08 5.37 10.34
C LYS A 232 24.87 6.16 9.05
N PHE A 233 23.64 6.23 8.57
CA PHE A 233 23.29 6.91 7.35
C PHE A 233 23.22 8.43 7.56
N ASN A 234 23.58 9.20 6.54
CA ASN A 234 23.61 10.65 6.62
C ASN A 234 23.45 11.30 5.24
N SER A 235 23.32 12.62 5.24
CA SER A 235 23.11 13.39 4.01
C SER A 235 24.28 13.33 3.02
N SER A 236 25.52 13.07 3.47
CA SER A 236 26.66 12.87 2.56
C SER A 236 26.49 11.58 1.75
N LEU A 237 26.15 10.47 2.42
CA LEU A 237 25.87 9.18 1.77
C LEU A 237 24.69 9.27 0.81
N ALA A 238 23.65 10.02 1.17
CA ALA A 238 22.51 10.27 0.31
C ALA A 238 22.87 11.05 -0.98
N GLY A 239 23.99 11.78 -1.01
CA GLY A 239 24.35 12.74 -2.04
C GLY A 239 23.69 14.12 -1.86
N GLY A 240 23.50 14.55 -0.61
CA GLY A 240 22.85 15.80 -0.19
C GLY A 240 21.51 15.57 0.52
N LYS A 241 20.87 16.65 1.01
CA LYS A 241 19.55 16.61 1.69
C LYS A 241 18.41 16.10 0.80
N VAL A 242 17.41 15.46 1.38
CA VAL A 242 16.22 14.96 0.66
C VAL A 242 15.04 15.91 0.80
N ASP A 243 14.17 15.94 -0.20
CA ASP A 243 12.96 16.76 -0.20
C ASP A 243 11.83 16.13 0.63
N ALA A 244 11.81 14.80 0.75
CA ALA A 244 10.77 14.10 1.47
C ALA A 244 11.25 12.76 2.03
N ILE A 245 10.60 12.30 3.10
CA ILE A 245 10.78 10.97 3.67
C ILE A 245 9.43 10.25 3.67
N TRP A 246 9.36 9.08 3.05
CA TRP A 246 8.22 8.17 3.10
C TRP A 246 8.52 7.06 4.09
N ASP A 247 8.11 7.26 5.34
CA ASP A 247 8.23 6.26 6.42
C ASP A 247 6.97 5.38 6.41
N CYS A 248 7.09 4.18 5.83
CA CYS A 248 5.99 3.23 5.73
C CYS A 248 6.18 2.11 6.77
N ASN A 249 5.74 2.37 8.01
CA ASN A 249 5.90 1.50 9.17
C ASN A 249 7.36 1.25 9.59
N ALA A 250 8.30 2.09 9.17
CA ALA A 250 9.70 1.95 9.55
C ALA A 250 9.91 2.32 11.03
N LEU A 251 9.39 3.46 11.49
CA LEU A 251 9.47 3.83 12.91
C LEU A 251 8.84 2.74 13.82
N GLY A 252 7.67 2.24 13.43
CA GLY A 252 6.96 1.18 14.15
C GLY A 252 7.68 -0.18 14.13
N ALA A 253 8.64 -0.40 13.23
CA ALA A 253 9.47 -1.62 13.23
C ALA A 253 10.64 -1.56 14.22
N ILE A 254 10.95 -0.38 14.74
CA ILE A 254 12.10 -0.12 15.62
C ILE A 254 11.61 -0.02 17.06
N SER A 255 12.40 -0.56 18.00
CA SER A 255 12.14 -0.40 19.44
C SER A 255 12.00 1.10 19.82
N PRO A 256 11.01 1.47 20.66
CA PRO A 256 10.79 2.85 21.09
C PRO A 256 12.02 3.55 21.69
N HIS A 257 12.95 2.77 22.24
CA HIS A 257 14.24 3.28 22.75
C HIS A 257 15.04 4.07 21.70
N TYR A 258 14.94 3.70 20.42
CA TYR A 258 15.70 4.32 19.33
C TYR A 258 14.93 5.38 18.55
N TRP A 259 13.66 5.66 18.88
CA TRP A 259 12.84 6.59 18.10
C TRP A 259 13.39 8.01 18.08
N ALA A 260 13.96 8.48 19.19
CA ALA A 260 14.58 9.80 19.26
C ALA A 260 15.76 9.93 18.27
N GLU A 261 16.62 8.91 18.23
CA GLU A 261 17.78 8.88 17.34
C GLU A 261 17.35 8.72 15.87
N TYR A 262 16.39 7.82 15.60
CA TYR A 262 15.82 7.62 14.27
C TYR A 262 15.22 8.92 13.69
N LEU A 263 14.41 9.62 14.48
CA LEU A 263 13.80 10.88 14.07
C LEU A 263 14.86 11.96 13.93
N HIS A 264 15.87 12.01 14.81
CA HIS A 264 16.98 12.96 14.68
C HIS A 264 17.70 12.81 13.33
N ILE A 265 18.07 11.59 12.95
CA ILE A 265 18.72 11.29 11.67
C ILE A 265 17.81 11.64 10.49
N SER A 266 16.53 11.25 10.56
CA SER A 266 15.52 11.61 9.54
C SER A 266 15.47 13.12 9.30
N LEU A 267 15.37 13.90 10.38
CA LEU A 267 15.28 15.35 10.32
C LEU A 267 16.58 16.01 9.89
N GLU A 268 17.74 15.43 10.23
CA GLU A 268 19.03 15.91 9.76
C GLU A 268 19.15 15.71 8.25
N ILE A 269 18.70 14.58 7.69
CA ILE A 269 18.80 14.31 6.24
C ILE A 269 17.78 15.13 5.42
N LEU A 270 16.65 15.50 6.02
CA LEU A 270 15.58 16.26 5.38
C LEU A 270 15.98 17.73 5.12
N ASP A 271 15.59 18.29 3.97
CA ASP A 271 15.74 19.75 3.73
C ASP A 271 14.79 20.51 4.67
N VAL A 272 15.36 21.25 5.62
CA VAL A 272 14.61 21.97 6.66
C VAL A 272 13.64 23.02 6.13
N ARG A 273 13.88 23.59 4.93
CA ARG A 273 13.09 24.71 4.40
C ARG A 273 11.75 24.27 3.83
N HIS A 274 11.72 23.09 3.22
CA HIS A 274 10.56 22.63 2.43
C HIS A 274 10.26 21.15 2.59
N GLY A 275 11.03 20.43 3.40
CA GLY A 275 10.92 18.99 3.52
C GLY A 275 9.72 18.55 4.35
N ARG A 276 9.21 17.35 4.03
CA ARG A 276 8.11 16.69 4.75
C ARG A 276 8.48 15.24 5.03
N ILE A 277 8.14 14.75 6.23
CA ILE A 277 8.01 13.31 6.49
C ILE A 277 6.53 12.95 6.41
N LEU A 278 6.19 11.95 5.61
CA LEU A 278 4.92 11.25 5.77
C LEU A 278 5.19 9.92 6.46
N LEU A 279 4.62 9.80 7.66
CA LEU A 279 4.81 8.66 8.55
C LEU A 279 3.51 7.87 8.62
N GLN A 280 3.55 6.65 8.10
CA GLN A 280 2.53 5.65 8.29
C GLN A 280 2.92 4.72 9.43
N ALA A 281 2.00 4.51 10.36
CA ALA A 281 2.21 3.62 11.51
C ALA A 281 0.89 3.00 12.00
N CYS A 282 1.02 2.07 12.94
CA CYS A 282 -0.11 1.48 13.66
C CYS A 282 -0.36 2.23 14.97
N LEU A 283 -1.62 2.38 15.34
CA LEU A 283 -2.07 2.90 16.63
C LEU A 283 -3.00 1.88 17.29
N TYR A 284 -2.57 1.36 18.44
CA TYR A 284 -3.29 0.40 19.29
C TYR A 284 -2.83 0.57 20.75
N ASP A 285 -3.41 -0.17 21.69
CA ASP A 285 -2.93 -0.21 23.07
C ASP A 285 -1.64 -1.04 23.17
N GLN A 286 -0.52 -0.42 23.50
CA GLN A 286 0.81 -1.06 23.50
C GLN A 286 0.91 -2.24 24.48
N ASP A 287 0.04 -2.31 25.50
CA ASP A 287 -0.01 -3.42 26.45
C ASP A 287 -0.64 -4.70 25.85
N GLU A 288 -1.40 -4.59 24.75
CA GLU A 288 -2.04 -5.74 24.11
C GLU A 288 -1.09 -6.54 23.21
N PHE A 289 -0.06 -5.90 22.65
CA PHE A 289 0.91 -6.56 21.77
C PHE A 289 2.28 -5.88 21.91
N PRO A 290 3.37 -6.64 22.15
CA PRO A 290 4.68 -6.05 22.48
C PRO A 290 5.43 -5.46 21.28
N GLY A 291 4.90 -5.56 20.06
CA GLY A 291 5.58 -5.17 18.83
C GLY A 291 6.66 -6.18 18.38
N PRO A 292 7.28 -5.93 17.21
CA PRO A 292 6.84 -4.99 16.18
C PRO A 292 5.60 -5.52 15.40
N PRO A 293 4.76 -4.64 14.82
CA PRO A 293 4.90 -3.18 14.85
C PRO A 293 4.53 -2.61 16.23
N TYR A 294 5.33 -1.67 16.75
CA TYR A 294 5.02 -0.88 17.94
C TYR A 294 3.92 0.15 17.62
N SER A 295 3.10 0.49 18.62
CA SER A 295 2.06 1.52 18.51
C SER A 295 2.71 2.90 18.53
N VAL A 296 2.40 3.76 17.56
CA VAL A 296 2.98 5.11 17.43
C VAL A 296 1.91 6.17 17.70
N PRO A 297 1.70 6.57 18.97
CA PRO A 297 0.78 7.64 19.31
C PRO A 297 1.32 9.02 18.91
N LYS A 298 0.42 9.91 18.51
CA LYS A 298 0.76 11.29 18.09
C LYS A 298 1.43 12.06 19.22
N GLU A 299 0.98 11.83 20.46
CA GLU A 299 1.46 12.47 21.67
C GLU A 299 2.95 12.18 21.89
N GLU A 300 3.37 10.94 21.63
CA GLU A 300 4.77 10.54 21.76
C GLU A 300 5.63 11.13 20.64
N LEU A 301 5.12 11.17 19.40
CA LEU A 301 5.79 11.89 18.31
C LEU A 301 5.95 13.38 18.65
N SER A 302 4.91 14.03 19.19
CA SER A 302 4.97 15.42 19.63
C SER A 302 5.99 15.63 20.74
N ARG A 303 6.09 14.70 21.71
CA ARG A 303 7.09 14.75 22.78
C ARG A 303 8.52 14.67 22.24
N LEU A 304 8.77 13.79 21.28
CA LEU A 304 10.10 13.56 20.69
C LEU A 304 10.53 14.71 19.77
N LEU A 305 9.61 15.28 19.01
CA LEU A 305 9.89 16.33 18.01
C LEU A 305 9.90 17.75 18.62
N GLY A 306 9.16 17.95 19.72
CA GLY A 306 8.99 19.25 20.35
C GLY A 306 8.24 20.27 19.47
N ASP A 307 8.29 21.54 19.88
CA ASP A 307 7.48 22.60 19.27
C ASP A 307 7.98 23.07 17.90
N SER A 308 9.19 22.69 17.48
CA SER A 308 9.79 23.09 16.20
C SER A 308 9.11 22.46 14.99
N TYR A 309 8.32 21.39 15.20
CA TYR A 309 7.68 20.64 14.14
C TYR A 309 6.15 20.66 14.28
N GLU A 310 5.47 20.73 13.15
CA GLU A 310 4.03 20.56 13.03
C GLU A 310 3.71 19.10 12.72
N LEU A 311 2.75 18.54 13.46
CA LEU A 311 2.23 17.19 13.25
C LEU A 311 0.76 17.25 12.83
N GLU A 312 0.48 16.91 11.59
CA GLU A 312 -0.86 16.86 11.02
C GLU A 312 -1.28 15.39 10.80
N LEU A 313 -2.36 14.95 11.47
CA LEU A 313 -2.93 13.62 11.22
C LEU A 313 -3.78 13.70 9.96
N LEU A 314 -3.27 13.16 8.86
CA LEU A 314 -3.90 13.22 7.54
C LEU A 314 -4.93 12.13 7.34
N ASN A 315 -4.69 10.95 7.92
CA ASN A 315 -5.61 9.82 7.82
C ASN A 315 -5.53 8.95 9.08
N ARG A 316 -6.66 8.35 9.43
CA ARG A 316 -6.79 7.32 10.47
C ARG A 316 -7.90 6.37 10.05
N LYS A 317 -7.57 5.10 9.83
CA LYS A 317 -8.55 4.08 9.43
C LYS A 317 -8.41 2.81 10.29
N PRO A 318 -9.53 2.14 10.64
CA PRO A 318 -9.45 0.83 11.29
C PRO A 318 -8.66 -0.18 10.44
N ALA A 319 -7.87 -1.03 11.08
CA ALA A 319 -7.03 -2.01 10.40
C ALA A 319 -7.39 -3.44 10.82
N GLU A 320 -8.52 -3.93 10.31
CA GLU A 320 -9.13 -5.19 10.74
C GLU A 320 -8.20 -6.41 10.55
N GLU A 321 -7.41 -6.44 9.49
CA GLU A 321 -6.43 -7.50 9.24
C GLU A 321 -5.33 -7.52 10.31
N LEU A 322 -4.82 -6.35 10.69
CA LEU A 322 -3.81 -6.24 11.76
C LEU A 322 -4.45 -6.60 13.11
N ARG A 323 -5.70 -6.20 13.32
CA ARG A 323 -6.46 -6.53 14.53
C ARG A 323 -6.54 -8.04 14.73
N ALA A 324 -7.00 -8.74 13.70
CA ALA A 324 -7.12 -10.20 13.70
C ALA A 324 -5.76 -10.90 13.81
N ARG A 325 -4.74 -10.40 13.07
CA ARG A 325 -3.39 -10.99 13.05
C ARG A 325 -2.69 -10.92 14.40
N PHE A 326 -2.85 -9.82 15.13
CA PHE A 326 -2.15 -9.58 16.39
C PHE A 326 -3.02 -9.76 17.63
N GLY A 327 -4.29 -10.13 17.46
CA GLY A 327 -5.21 -10.36 18.58
C GLY A 327 -5.61 -9.09 19.34
N LEU A 328 -5.58 -7.94 18.66
CA LEU A 328 -5.86 -6.64 19.26
C LEU A 328 -7.36 -6.41 19.43
N SER A 329 -7.75 -5.67 20.47
CA SER A 329 -9.13 -5.24 20.68
C SER A 329 -9.54 -4.17 19.66
N TRP A 330 -8.60 -3.29 19.29
CA TRP A 330 -8.72 -2.30 18.23
C TRP A 330 -7.33 -1.96 17.67
N VAL A 331 -7.28 -1.53 16.40
CA VAL A 331 -6.07 -0.96 15.80
C VAL A 331 -6.45 -0.05 14.64
N TYR A 332 -5.71 1.03 14.51
CA TYR A 332 -5.81 1.95 13.39
C TYR A 332 -4.48 2.00 12.63
N GLU A 333 -4.56 2.12 11.31
CA GLU A 333 -3.46 2.67 10.52
C GLU A 333 -3.61 4.19 10.50
N THR A 334 -2.52 4.89 10.83
CA THR A 334 -2.45 6.35 10.84
C THR A 334 -1.46 6.84 9.80
N LEU A 335 -1.77 7.96 9.16
CA LEU A 335 -0.85 8.70 8.30
C LEU A 335 -0.65 10.10 8.88
N THR A 336 0.56 10.40 9.32
CA THR A 336 0.91 11.68 9.94
C THR A 336 1.93 12.41 9.06
N SER A 337 1.66 13.68 8.78
CA SER A 337 2.66 14.57 8.19
C SER A 337 3.45 15.28 9.27
N ILE A 338 4.77 15.32 9.11
CA ILE A 338 5.69 16.07 9.97
C ILE A 338 6.42 17.11 9.11
N LYS A 339 6.35 18.39 9.50
CA LYS A 339 7.00 19.52 8.83
C LYS A 339 7.66 20.44 9.83
N ASN A 340 8.76 21.08 9.44
CA ASN A 340 9.32 22.18 10.23
C ASN A 340 8.37 23.39 10.16
N LYS A 341 8.19 24.12 11.27
CA LYS A 341 7.34 25.33 11.32
C LYS A 341 8.00 26.60 10.78
N SER A 342 9.32 26.56 10.53
CA SER A 342 10.15 27.74 10.23
C SER A 342 10.11 28.18 8.77
#